data_AF-A0AAE1LR86-F1
#
_entry.id   AF-A0AAE1LR86-F1
#
_cell.length_a   1.000
_cell.length_b   1.000
_cell.length_c   1.000
_cell.angle_alpha   90.00
_cell.angle_beta   90.00
_cell.angle_gamma   90.00
#
_symmetry.space_group_name_H-M   'P 1'
#
loop_
_entity.id
_entity.type
_entity.pdbx_description
1 polymer ?
#
loop_
_entity_poly.entity_id
_entity_poly.type
_entity_poly.pdbx_seq_one_letter_code
_entity_poly.pdbx_strand_id
1 'polypeptide(L)'
;MQNQEICTHADPKQRQLCSVWCAPEIHLAMEKGYKIETVHEVYQYPRTMKWNGETGREGLLSAYVRLRPVGGRLIASQMRAIKNTWTMSKNTTASLSIQPKWRKNLALRQLSKFMLKSFWGKFGEKTVRPKTDIVFDYAALIKIASDPLKKVTGLIPRGDDCLQSVWQPIQETDCSLPTSSLIHAAFTTCHGRLQLYHYLDVVKERALYHDTDSICYTSRPGEPELPLGTHLGDMTDQIEEDYGPGSFITEFVAGGPKNYAFKGGDVKQVKVCIKVRGISINASCDQLVTFEQLKAMVMGEQKKTTVPIRRMIARLPTWQIVTRSGTKKWQAVNSKRRRVDAERTVPHGYNAWEMEDEEDQEILEALDLLMDV
;
A
#
# COMPACT_ATOMS: atom_id res chain seq x y z
N MET A 1 -0.96 0.91 24.87
CA MET A 1 0.41 1.44 25.01
C MET A 1 1.24 0.87 23.87
N GLN A 2 2.20 1.62 23.32
CA GLN A 2 3.13 1.08 22.31
C GLN A 2 4.22 0.33 23.08
N ASN A 3 4.38 -0.97 22.84
CA ASN A 3 5.45 -1.73 23.49
C ASN A 3 6.80 -1.20 22.99
N GLN A 4 7.68 -0.75 23.88
CA GLN A 4 9.04 -0.28 23.54
C GLN A 4 10.12 -1.23 24.05
N GLU A 5 9.72 -2.33 24.69
CA GLU A 5 10.63 -3.29 25.28
C GLU A 5 11.37 -4.09 24.22
N ILE A 6 12.57 -4.52 24.59
CA ILE A 6 13.38 -5.44 23.79
C ILE A 6 12.75 -6.82 23.89
N CYS A 7 12.70 -7.54 22.78
CA CYS A 7 12.22 -8.92 22.79
C CYS A 7 13.26 -9.81 23.49
N THR A 8 12.90 -10.32 24.66
CA THR A 8 13.76 -11.20 25.49
C THR A 8 13.51 -12.69 25.27
N HIS A 9 12.61 -13.05 24.35
CA HIS A 9 12.32 -14.45 24.03
C HIS A 9 13.56 -15.12 23.41
N ALA A 10 14.19 -16.00 24.18
CA ALA A 10 15.32 -16.82 23.74
C ALA A 10 14.86 -18.07 22.97
N ASP A 11 13.68 -18.61 23.29
CA ASP A 11 13.11 -19.77 22.60
C ASP A 11 12.60 -19.36 21.20
N PRO A 12 13.18 -19.90 20.10
CA PRO A 12 12.70 -19.62 18.75
C PRO A 12 11.22 -19.97 18.55
N LYS A 13 10.66 -20.93 19.30
CA LYS A 13 9.24 -21.30 19.21
C LYS A 13 8.31 -20.15 19.58
N GLN A 14 8.74 -19.27 20.49
CA GLN A 14 7.97 -18.08 20.89
C GLN A 14 7.98 -16.98 19.83
N ARG A 15 8.81 -17.14 18.78
CA ARG A 15 8.92 -16.21 17.65
C ARG A 15 8.27 -16.75 16.37
N GLN A 16 7.58 -17.90 16.46
CA GLN A 16 6.89 -18.49 15.33
C GLN A 16 5.73 -17.61 14.87
N LEU A 17 5.60 -17.48 13.55
CA LEU A 17 4.45 -16.84 12.92
C LEU A 17 3.51 -17.93 12.42
N CYS A 18 2.22 -17.81 12.72
CA CYS A 18 1.17 -18.69 12.21
C CYS A 18 0.13 -17.87 11.46
N SER A 19 0.03 -18.06 10.15
CA SER A 19 -0.92 -17.37 9.26
C SER A 19 -1.04 -18.12 7.94
N VAL A 20 -1.81 -17.56 7.01
CA VAL A 20 -1.90 -17.98 5.61
C VAL A 20 -1.07 -17.03 4.75
N TRP A 21 -0.26 -17.58 3.85
CA TRP A 21 0.59 -16.82 2.93
C TRP A 21 0.54 -17.39 1.52
N CYS A 22 0.82 -16.55 0.53
CA CYS A 22 1.06 -17.03 -0.82
C CYS A 22 2.46 -17.66 -0.89
N ALA A 23 2.61 -18.81 -1.56
CA ALA A 23 3.88 -19.52 -1.66
C ALA A 23 5.10 -18.65 -2.06
N PRO A 24 5.00 -17.67 -3.00
CA PRO A 24 6.12 -16.80 -3.33
C PRO A 24 6.69 -15.99 -2.15
N GLU A 25 5.86 -15.58 -1.17
CA GLU A 25 6.35 -14.89 0.03
C GLU A 25 7.09 -15.84 0.97
N ILE A 26 6.65 -17.10 1.04
CA ILE A 26 7.32 -18.14 1.82
C ILE A 26 8.69 -18.46 1.21
N HIS A 27 8.77 -18.60 -0.12
CA HIS A 27 10.05 -18.83 -0.80
C HIS A 27 11.06 -17.71 -0.52
N LEU A 28 10.65 -16.45 -0.65
CA LEU A 28 11.52 -15.32 -0.29
C LEU A 28 11.91 -15.35 1.19
N ALA A 29 10.98 -15.67 2.09
CA ALA A 29 11.30 -15.77 3.52
C ALA A 29 12.36 -16.85 3.78
N MET A 30 12.28 -18.00 3.10
CA MET A 30 13.29 -19.07 3.19
C MET A 30 14.66 -18.60 2.67
N GLU A 31 14.71 -17.87 1.55
CA GLU A 31 15.94 -17.25 1.04
C GLU A 31 16.55 -16.27 2.05
N LYS A 32 15.72 -15.64 2.88
CA LYS A 32 16.13 -14.72 3.97
C LYS A 32 16.37 -15.44 5.31
N GLY A 33 16.48 -16.77 5.31
CA GLY A 33 16.86 -17.57 6.47
C GLY A 33 15.70 -18.01 7.39
N TYR A 34 14.45 -17.74 7.03
CA TYR A 34 13.30 -18.25 7.79
C TYR A 34 13.11 -19.76 7.55
N LYS A 35 12.64 -20.47 8.58
CA LYS A 35 12.37 -21.91 8.52
C LYS A 35 10.87 -22.19 8.62
N ILE A 36 10.42 -23.19 7.87
CA ILE A 36 9.04 -23.69 7.96
C ILE A 36 8.99 -24.73 9.06
N GLU A 37 8.26 -24.43 10.13
CA GLU A 37 8.09 -25.33 11.28
C GLU A 37 6.95 -26.34 11.07
N THR A 38 5.81 -25.87 10.56
CA THR A 38 4.62 -26.71 10.37
C THR A 38 3.81 -26.19 9.20
N VAL A 39 3.33 -27.12 8.36
CA VAL A 39 2.40 -26.83 7.27
C VAL A 39 1.06 -27.48 7.60
N HIS A 40 0.03 -26.66 7.79
CA HIS A 40 -1.31 -27.17 8.11
C HIS A 40 -2.11 -27.54 6.86
N GLU A 41 -2.03 -26.71 5.82
CA GLU A 41 -2.82 -26.86 4.61
C GLU A 41 -2.10 -26.21 3.42
N VAL A 42 -2.22 -26.81 2.23
CA VAL A 42 -1.65 -26.29 0.99
C VAL A 42 -2.71 -26.32 -0.11
N TYR A 43 -2.99 -25.16 -0.69
CA TYR A 43 -3.82 -25.03 -1.88
C TYR A 43 -2.93 -24.94 -3.11
N GLN A 44 -2.96 -25.97 -3.95
CA GLN A 44 -2.17 -26.03 -5.18
C GLN A 44 -3.03 -25.69 -6.40
N TYR A 45 -2.51 -24.79 -7.26
CA TYR A 45 -3.18 -24.36 -8.49
C TYR A 45 -2.37 -24.88 -9.69
N PRO A 46 -2.87 -25.89 -10.43
CA PRO A 46 -2.07 -26.61 -11.43
C PRO A 46 -1.80 -25.83 -12.71
N ARG A 47 -2.55 -24.74 -12.95
CA ARG A 47 -2.45 -23.96 -14.19
C ARG A 47 -2.19 -22.50 -13.87
N THR A 48 -1.16 -21.95 -14.49
CA THR A 48 -0.83 -20.52 -14.44
C THR A 48 -0.65 -19.97 -15.85
N MET A 49 -1.19 -18.78 -16.10
CA MET A 49 -0.93 -18.03 -17.33
C MET A 49 0.00 -16.86 -17.01
N LYS A 50 1.26 -16.97 -17.43
CA LYS A 50 2.27 -15.92 -17.23
C LYS A 50 2.50 -15.18 -18.54
N TRP A 51 2.47 -13.85 -18.47
CA TRP A 51 2.90 -13.01 -19.57
C TRP A 51 4.40 -13.14 -19.78
N ASN A 52 4.83 -13.27 -21.04
CA ASN A 52 6.24 -13.23 -21.42
C ASN A 52 6.40 -12.34 -22.65
N GLY A 53 7.11 -11.22 -22.49
CA GLY A 53 7.33 -10.23 -23.54
C GLY A 53 8.24 -10.68 -24.68
N GLU A 54 9.12 -11.65 -24.45
CA GLU A 54 10.06 -12.19 -25.45
C GLU A 54 9.36 -13.19 -26.38
N THR A 55 8.55 -14.08 -25.80
CA THR A 55 7.82 -15.11 -26.55
C THR A 55 6.45 -14.65 -27.04
N GLY A 56 5.99 -13.47 -26.58
CA GLY A 56 4.64 -12.97 -26.85
C GLY A 56 3.52 -13.74 -26.14
N ARG A 57 3.85 -14.62 -25.18
CA ARG A 57 2.85 -15.38 -24.42
C ARG A 57 2.00 -14.43 -23.57
N GLU A 58 0.69 -14.56 -23.69
CA GLU A 58 -0.27 -13.76 -22.96
C GLU A 58 -0.55 -14.32 -21.56
N GLY A 59 -0.64 -13.43 -20.58
CA GLY A 59 -1.23 -13.71 -19.28
C GLY A 59 -2.73 -13.44 -19.29
N LEU A 60 -3.43 -13.91 -18.25
CA LEU A 60 -4.89 -13.76 -18.12
C LEU A 60 -5.38 -12.31 -18.31
N LEU A 61 -4.62 -11.33 -17.80
CA LEU A 61 -4.99 -9.91 -17.79
C LEU A 61 -4.18 -9.06 -18.77
N SER A 62 -3.32 -9.67 -19.59
CA SER A 62 -2.39 -8.95 -20.45
C SER A 62 -3.10 -8.03 -21.45
N ALA A 63 -4.16 -8.50 -22.09
CA ALA A 63 -5.00 -7.68 -22.96
C ALA A 63 -5.67 -6.51 -22.22
N TYR A 64 -6.18 -6.76 -21.00
CA TYR A 64 -6.84 -5.74 -20.19
C TYR A 64 -5.88 -4.60 -19.80
N VAL A 65 -4.63 -4.94 -19.45
CA VAL A 65 -3.60 -3.95 -19.11
C VAL A 65 -3.16 -3.16 -20.35
N ARG A 66 -2.95 -3.81 -21.49
CA ARG A 66 -2.54 -3.14 -22.74
C ARG A 66 -3.56 -2.14 -23.27
N LEU A 67 -4.85 -2.48 -23.21
CA LEU A 67 -5.94 -1.65 -23.76
C LEU A 67 -6.21 -0.37 -22.93
N ARG A 68 -5.51 -0.18 -21.81
CA ARG A 68 -5.70 0.93 -20.88
C ARG A 68 -4.41 1.76 -20.75
N PRO A 69 -3.99 2.50 -21.80
CA PRO A 69 -2.85 3.39 -21.68
C PRO A 69 -3.09 4.41 -20.57
N VAL A 70 -2.22 4.37 -19.55
CA VAL A 70 -2.19 5.35 -18.46
C VAL A 70 -1.57 6.64 -19.01
N GLY A 71 -2.39 7.49 -19.62
CA GLY A 71 -2.06 8.88 -19.92
C GLY A 71 -0.74 9.12 -20.68
N GLY A 72 -0.43 8.30 -21.69
CA GLY A 72 0.74 8.49 -22.55
C GLY A 72 2.05 7.87 -22.05
N ARG A 73 2.08 7.14 -20.92
CA ARG A 73 3.27 6.42 -20.44
C ARG A 73 3.29 4.92 -20.78
N LEU A 74 2.36 4.40 -21.59
CA LEU A 74 2.44 3.02 -22.08
C LEU A 74 3.36 2.94 -23.33
N ILE A 75 4.66 3.08 -23.05
CA ILE A 75 5.79 2.33 -23.62
C ILE A 75 5.87 2.21 -25.17
N ALA A 76 6.70 3.06 -25.77
CA ALA A 76 7.15 2.93 -27.16
C ALA A 76 7.94 1.63 -27.46
N SER A 77 8.50 0.95 -26.45
CA SER A 77 9.21 -0.34 -26.56
C SER A 77 8.30 -1.58 -26.50
N GLN A 78 7.24 -1.62 -25.67
CA GLN A 78 6.18 -2.64 -25.76
C GLN A 78 5.46 -2.54 -27.11
N MET A 79 5.33 -1.32 -27.66
CA MET A 79 4.87 -1.14 -29.05
C MET A 79 5.87 -1.58 -30.11
N ARG A 80 7.19 -1.63 -29.86
CA ARG A 80 8.19 -2.16 -30.83
C ARG A 80 8.12 -3.68 -30.94
N ALA A 81 7.94 -4.39 -29.82
CA ALA A 81 7.65 -5.83 -29.84
C ALA A 81 6.31 -6.13 -30.55
N ILE A 82 5.31 -5.27 -30.33
CA ILE A 82 4.05 -5.30 -31.08
C ILE A 82 4.28 -5.00 -32.57
N LYS A 83 5.15 -4.06 -32.94
CA LYS A 83 5.43 -3.72 -34.35
C LYS A 83 5.94 -4.92 -35.14
N ASN A 84 6.74 -5.80 -34.53
CA ASN A 84 7.28 -7.00 -35.18
C ASN A 84 6.30 -8.18 -35.19
N THR A 85 5.41 -8.30 -34.19
CA THR A 85 4.39 -9.37 -34.15
C THR A 85 3.12 -9.02 -34.94
N TRP A 86 2.71 -7.74 -34.95
CA TRP A 86 1.54 -7.27 -35.71
C TRP A 86 1.81 -7.04 -37.21
N THR A 87 3.06 -6.84 -37.62
CA THR A 87 3.37 -6.81 -39.08
C THR A 87 3.22 -8.17 -39.73
N MET A 88 3.25 -9.28 -38.97
CA MET A 88 2.94 -10.62 -39.45
C MET A 88 1.43 -10.94 -39.53
N SER A 89 0.58 -10.10 -38.92
CA SER A 89 -0.89 -10.27 -38.89
C SER A 89 -1.62 -9.35 -39.89
N LYS A 90 -0.96 -8.95 -40.98
CA LYS A 90 -1.61 -8.21 -42.08
C LYS A 90 -2.45 -9.16 -42.93
N ASN A 91 -3.68 -9.46 -42.49
CA ASN A 91 -4.78 -9.83 -43.40
C ASN A 91 -6.19 -9.70 -42.81
N THR A 92 -6.40 -8.82 -41.83
CA THR A 92 -7.76 -8.43 -41.42
C THR A 92 -7.87 -6.93 -41.29
N THR A 93 -8.72 -6.39 -42.17
CA THR A 93 -9.14 -5.00 -42.35
C THR A 93 -9.67 -4.38 -41.06
N ALA A 94 -8.80 -3.68 -40.34
CA ALA A 94 -9.16 -2.55 -39.48
C ALA A 94 -7.90 -1.72 -39.23
N SER A 95 -7.64 -0.76 -40.11
CA SER A 95 -6.56 0.20 -39.98
C SER A 95 -6.85 1.17 -38.81
N LEU A 96 -6.57 0.74 -37.58
CA LEU A 96 -6.46 1.68 -36.47
C LEU A 96 -5.18 2.50 -36.65
N SER A 97 -5.35 3.69 -37.25
CA SER A 97 -4.33 4.73 -37.30
C SER A 97 -3.93 5.12 -35.88
N ILE A 98 -2.73 4.69 -35.46
CA ILE A 98 -2.12 5.12 -34.20
C ILE A 98 -1.77 6.59 -34.36
N GLN A 99 -2.54 7.48 -33.73
CA GLN A 99 -2.29 8.92 -33.86
C GLN A 99 -0.95 9.31 -33.19
N PRO A 100 -0.07 10.06 -33.87
CA PRO A 100 1.29 10.34 -33.44
C PRO A 100 1.44 11.48 -32.41
N LYS A 101 0.35 11.93 -31.75
CA LYS A 101 0.40 13.03 -30.77
C LYS A 101 -0.29 12.66 -29.46
N TRP A 102 0.37 11.82 -28.66
CA TRP A 102 -0.02 11.58 -27.27
C TRP A 102 0.28 12.83 -26.43
N ARG A 103 -0.72 13.70 -26.25
CA ARG A 103 -0.64 14.82 -25.30
C ARG A 103 -0.89 14.31 -23.88
N LYS A 104 -0.13 14.80 -22.89
CA LYS A 104 -0.36 14.51 -21.45
C LYS A 104 -1.79 14.93 -21.09
N ASN A 105 -2.67 13.95 -20.93
CA ASN A 105 -4.06 14.17 -20.52
C ASN A 105 -4.25 13.61 -19.10
N LEU A 106 -4.33 14.51 -18.12
CA LEU A 106 -4.44 14.15 -16.71
C LEU A 106 -5.75 13.41 -16.40
N ALA A 107 -6.86 13.80 -17.00
CA ALA A 107 -8.16 13.18 -16.76
C ALA A 107 -8.20 11.74 -17.29
N LEU A 108 -7.75 11.52 -18.53
CA LEU A 108 -7.65 10.17 -19.10
C LEU A 108 -6.63 9.31 -18.34
N ARG A 109 -5.51 9.89 -17.88
CA ARG A 109 -4.56 9.20 -17.01
C ARG A 109 -5.23 8.71 -15.72
N GLN A 110 -6.00 9.58 -15.06
CA GLN A 110 -6.70 9.26 -13.83
C GLN A 110 -7.77 8.18 -14.07
N LEU A 111 -8.55 8.27 -15.14
CA LEU A 111 -9.56 7.27 -15.49
C LEU A 111 -8.93 5.91 -15.78
N SER A 112 -7.89 5.85 -16.61
CA SER A 112 -7.16 4.59 -16.89
C SER A 112 -6.58 3.98 -15.61
N LYS A 113 -5.96 4.81 -14.74
CA LYS A 113 -5.43 4.36 -13.44
C LYS A 113 -6.55 3.84 -12.54
N PHE A 114 -7.70 4.51 -12.49
CA PHE A 114 -8.86 4.08 -11.73
C PHE A 114 -9.38 2.73 -12.22
N MET A 115 -9.55 2.54 -13.53
CA MET A 115 -10.04 1.27 -14.08
C MET A 115 -9.09 0.09 -13.82
N LEU A 116 -7.77 0.33 -13.85
CA LEU A 116 -6.78 -0.70 -13.51
C LEU A 116 -6.83 -1.06 -12.01
N LYS A 117 -6.92 -0.05 -11.13
CA LYS A 117 -6.96 -0.24 -9.67
C LYS A 117 -8.27 -0.88 -9.20
N SER A 118 -9.40 -0.43 -9.72
CA SER A 118 -10.73 -0.93 -9.32
C SER A 118 -10.96 -2.38 -9.73
N PHE A 119 -10.36 -2.81 -10.85
CA PHE A 119 -10.52 -4.17 -11.37
C PHE A 119 -9.97 -5.22 -10.41
N TRP A 120 -8.71 -5.13 -9.98
CA TRP A 120 -8.15 -6.12 -9.05
C TRP A 120 -8.79 -6.02 -7.66
N GLY A 121 -9.21 -4.82 -7.24
CA GLY A 121 -9.94 -4.62 -5.98
C GLY A 121 -11.28 -5.37 -5.96
N LYS A 122 -11.92 -5.53 -7.11
CA LYS A 122 -13.17 -6.29 -7.26
C LYS A 122 -12.98 -7.77 -6.93
N PHE A 123 -11.82 -8.36 -7.25
CA PHE A 123 -11.53 -9.75 -6.93
C PHE A 123 -11.58 -10.05 -5.43
N GLY A 124 -11.21 -9.07 -4.59
CA GLY A 124 -11.22 -9.16 -3.14
C GLY A 124 -12.39 -8.43 -2.48
N GLU A 125 -13.49 -8.15 -3.20
CA GLU A 125 -14.62 -7.42 -2.62
C GLU A 125 -15.27 -8.22 -1.48
N LYS A 126 -15.41 -7.57 -0.32
CA LYS A 126 -16.16 -8.10 0.81
C LYS A 126 -17.66 -8.03 0.52
N THR A 127 -18.27 -9.21 0.50
CA THR A 127 -19.69 -9.51 0.24
C THR A 127 -20.56 -9.29 1.48
N VAL A 128 -20.05 -9.64 2.66
CA VAL A 128 -20.70 -9.38 3.95
C VAL A 128 -20.56 -7.91 4.31
N ARG A 129 -21.57 -7.11 3.94
CA ARG A 129 -21.66 -5.68 4.26
C ARG A 129 -23.07 -5.30 4.70
N PRO A 130 -23.23 -4.25 5.53
CA PRO A 130 -24.54 -3.67 5.80
C PRO A 130 -25.23 -3.28 4.50
N LYS A 131 -26.49 -3.70 4.37
CA LYS A 131 -27.43 -3.32 3.32
C LYS A 131 -28.53 -2.47 3.95
N THR A 132 -29.20 -1.70 3.11
CA THR A 132 -30.31 -0.88 3.57
C THR A 132 -31.45 -0.99 2.60
N ASP A 133 -32.61 -1.35 3.13
CA ASP A 133 -33.87 -1.38 2.42
C ASP A 133 -34.77 -0.25 2.92
N ILE A 134 -35.52 0.34 2.00
CA ILE A 134 -36.56 1.32 2.30
C ILE A 134 -37.88 0.57 2.27
N VAL A 135 -38.56 0.53 3.40
CA VAL A 135 -39.74 -0.31 3.64
C VAL A 135 -40.96 0.60 3.87
N PHE A 136 -42.05 0.35 3.16
CA PHE A 136 -43.28 1.15 3.26
C PHE A 136 -44.46 0.37 3.89
N ASP A 137 -44.31 -0.94 4.05
CA ASP A 137 -45.36 -1.81 4.55
C ASP A 137 -44.83 -2.78 5.61
N TYR A 138 -45.72 -3.19 6.52
CA TYR A 138 -45.37 -4.07 7.62
C TYR A 138 -44.97 -5.48 7.15
N ALA A 139 -45.52 -5.98 6.04
CA ALA A 139 -45.21 -7.32 5.54
C ALA A 139 -43.77 -7.43 5.05
N ALA A 140 -43.27 -6.42 4.33
CA ALA A 140 -41.89 -6.31 3.91
C ALA A 140 -40.93 -6.18 5.10
N LEU A 141 -41.33 -5.45 6.15
CA LEU A 141 -40.54 -5.38 7.38
C LEU A 141 -40.42 -6.75 8.05
N ILE A 142 -41.54 -7.46 8.23
CA ILE A 142 -41.55 -8.80 8.84
C ILE A 142 -40.75 -9.78 8.01
N LYS A 143 -40.80 -9.70 6.68
CA LYS A 143 -39.95 -10.52 5.80
C LYS A 143 -38.46 -10.27 6.01
N ILE A 144 -38.04 -9.04 6.29
CA ILE A 144 -36.63 -8.74 6.60
C ILE A 144 -36.26 -9.18 8.01
N ALA A 145 -37.12 -8.90 8.99
CA ALA A 145 -36.85 -9.15 10.41
C ALA A 145 -36.92 -10.63 10.79
N SER A 146 -37.75 -11.42 10.09
CA SER A 146 -37.93 -12.85 10.36
C SER A 146 -37.00 -13.74 9.54
N ASP A 147 -36.21 -13.16 8.63
CA ASP A 147 -35.25 -13.89 7.81
C ASP A 147 -34.01 -14.23 8.66
N PRO A 148 -33.77 -15.51 9.01
CA PRO A 148 -32.66 -15.90 9.88
C PRO A 148 -31.29 -15.62 9.25
N LEU A 149 -31.24 -15.42 7.93
CA LEU A 149 -30.03 -15.09 7.20
C LEU A 149 -29.64 -13.62 7.32
N LYS A 150 -30.51 -12.79 7.90
CA LYS A 150 -30.32 -11.35 8.04
C LYS A 150 -30.29 -10.96 9.51
N LYS A 151 -29.22 -10.26 9.90
CA LYS A 151 -29.15 -9.57 11.18
C LYS A 151 -29.56 -8.11 11.00
N VAL A 152 -30.76 -7.76 11.45
CA VAL A 152 -31.20 -6.35 11.50
C VAL A 152 -30.36 -5.61 12.54
N THR A 153 -29.74 -4.50 12.12
CA THR A 153 -28.88 -3.67 12.97
C THR A 153 -29.48 -2.30 13.26
N GLY A 154 -30.49 -1.87 12.51
CA GLY A 154 -31.21 -0.65 12.81
C GLY A 154 -32.52 -0.53 12.03
N LEU A 155 -33.53 0.04 12.69
CA LEU A 155 -34.79 0.44 12.09
C LEU A 155 -34.96 1.94 12.35
N ILE A 156 -35.04 2.74 11.29
CA ILE A 156 -35.02 4.20 11.38
C ILE A 156 -36.27 4.72 10.66
N PRO A 157 -37.26 5.28 11.40
CA PRO A 157 -38.43 5.91 10.79
C PRO A 157 -38.04 7.07 9.86
N ARG A 158 -38.74 7.19 8.74
CA ARG A 158 -38.51 8.17 7.67
C ARG A 158 -39.82 8.87 7.31
N GLY A 159 -40.34 9.64 8.26
CA GLY A 159 -41.71 10.15 8.18
C GLY A 159 -42.70 9.07 8.59
N ASP A 160 -43.96 9.24 8.20
CA ASP A 160 -45.06 8.45 8.74
C ASP A 160 -45.22 7.08 8.07
N ASP A 161 -44.92 6.99 6.76
CA ASP A 161 -45.21 5.79 5.95
C ASP A 161 -43.94 5.02 5.50
N CYS A 162 -42.78 5.34 6.06
CA CYS A 162 -41.52 4.81 5.56
C CYS A 162 -40.55 4.46 6.69
N LEU A 163 -39.95 3.29 6.60
CA LEU A 163 -38.96 2.77 7.53
C LEU A 163 -37.70 2.37 6.78
N GLN A 164 -36.56 2.92 7.20
CA GLN A 164 -35.26 2.50 6.72
C GLN A 164 -34.78 1.33 7.57
N SER A 165 -34.68 0.14 6.97
CA SER A 165 -34.18 -1.07 7.62
C SER A 165 -32.73 -1.32 7.22
N VAL A 166 -31.83 -1.25 8.19
CA VAL A 166 -30.40 -1.58 8.03
C VAL A 166 -30.18 -2.99 8.55
N TRP A 167 -29.64 -3.86 7.71
CA TRP A 167 -29.37 -5.25 8.05
C TRP A 167 -28.07 -5.72 7.42
N GLN A 168 -27.50 -6.80 7.94
CA GLN A 168 -26.30 -7.42 7.40
C GLN A 168 -26.53 -8.93 7.24
N PRO A 169 -26.09 -9.54 6.12
CA PRO A 169 -26.08 -10.99 6.01
C PRO A 169 -25.26 -11.62 7.14
N ILE A 170 -25.70 -12.76 7.67
CA ILE A 170 -24.87 -13.55 8.59
C ILE A 170 -23.65 -14.10 7.85
N GLN A 171 -22.53 -14.26 8.56
CA GLN A 171 -21.26 -14.64 7.95
C GLN A 171 -21.31 -16.05 7.31
N GLU A 172 -22.12 -16.95 7.84
CA GLU A 172 -22.32 -18.32 7.31
C GLU A 172 -22.97 -18.33 5.93
N THR A 173 -23.67 -17.26 5.56
CA THR A 173 -24.30 -17.11 4.24
C THR A 173 -23.40 -16.39 3.24
N ASP A 174 -22.13 -16.18 3.58
CA ASP A 174 -21.18 -15.53 2.71
C ASP A 174 -20.99 -16.35 1.43
N CYS A 175 -21.35 -15.73 0.30
CA CYS A 175 -21.18 -16.30 -1.02
C CYS A 175 -20.29 -15.37 -1.83
N SER A 176 -19.26 -15.93 -2.45
CA SER A 176 -18.40 -15.17 -3.36
C SER A 176 -19.22 -14.64 -4.54
N LEU A 177 -18.94 -13.41 -4.98
CA LEU A 177 -19.55 -12.88 -6.19
C LEU A 177 -19.03 -13.67 -7.41
N PRO A 178 -19.81 -13.77 -8.50
CA PRO A 178 -19.31 -14.32 -9.77
C PRO A 178 -18.08 -13.59 -10.33
N THR A 179 -17.83 -12.37 -9.85
CA THR A 179 -16.69 -11.51 -10.24
C THR A 179 -15.56 -11.51 -9.20
N SER A 180 -15.73 -12.20 -8.08
CA SER A 180 -14.71 -12.30 -7.03
C SER A 180 -13.72 -13.43 -7.33
N SER A 181 -12.47 -13.22 -6.97
CA SER A 181 -11.46 -14.27 -6.97
C SER A 181 -10.40 -13.97 -5.92
N LEU A 182 -10.60 -14.51 -4.72
CA LEU A 182 -9.71 -14.28 -3.59
C LEU A 182 -8.27 -14.71 -3.89
N ILE A 183 -8.09 -15.74 -4.71
CA ILE A 183 -6.77 -16.23 -5.15
C ILE A 183 -6.06 -15.15 -5.96
N HIS A 184 -6.70 -14.61 -7.01
CA HIS A 184 -6.09 -13.56 -7.82
C HIS A 184 -5.84 -12.29 -7.00
N ALA A 185 -6.74 -11.93 -6.07
CA ALA A 185 -6.53 -10.80 -5.16
C ALA A 185 -5.30 -11.02 -4.25
N ALA A 186 -5.19 -12.20 -3.63
CA ALA A 186 -4.08 -12.56 -2.76
C ALA A 186 -2.75 -12.51 -3.53
N PHE A 187 -2.66 -13.20 -4.68
CA PHE A 187 -1.45 -13.21 -5.51
C PHE A 187 -1.09 -11.83 -6.10
N THR A 188 -2.08 -11.01 -6.46
CA THR A 188 -1.82 -9.63 -6.92
C THR A 188 -1.14 -8.81 -5.82
N THR A 189 -1.63 -8.90 -4.57
CA THR A 189 -1.03 -8.16 -3.46
C THR A 189 0.32 -8.75 -3.01
N CYS A 190 0.47 -10.08 -3.07
CA CYS A 190 1.72 -10.79 -2.82
C CYS A 190 2.82 -10.30 -3.78
N HIS A 191 2.57 -10.36 -5.10
CA HIS A 191 3.55 -9.90 -6.07
C HIS A 191 3.83 -8.39 -5.95
N GLY A 192 2.84 -7.58 -5.59
CA GLY A 192 3.07 -6.16 -5.28
C GLY A 192 4.01 -5.96 -4.08
N ARG A 193 3.85 -6.74 -3.01
CA ARG A 193 4.74 -6.70 -1.84
C ARG A 193 6.14 -7.21 -2.17
N LEU A 194 6.26 -8.30 -2.92
CA LEU A 194 7.55 -8.82 -3.37
C LEU A 194 8.30 -7.83 -4.27
N GLN A 195 7.59 -7.15 -5.18
CA GLN A 195 8.19 -6.11 -6.01
C GLN A 195 8.70 -4.94 -5.17
N LEU A 196 7.92 -4.48 -4.19
CA LEU A 196 8.38 -3.45 -3.25
C LEU A 196 9.57 -3.93 -2.43
N TYR A 197 9.54 -5.17 -1.96
CA TYR A 197 10.63 -5.77 -1.20
C TYR A 197 11.93 -5.84 -2.00
N HIS A 198 11.88 -6.19 -3.28
CA HIS A 198 13.05 -6.24 -4.14
C HIS A 198 13.83 -4.91 -4.12
N TYR A 199 13.14 -3.77 -4.17
CA TYR A 199 13.80 -2.46 -4.05
C TYR A 199 14.24 -2.15 -2.62
N LEU A 200 13.46 -2.55 -1.61
CA LEU A 200 13.85 -2.41 -0.20
C LEU A 200 15.13 -3.19 0.12
N ASP A 201 15.34 -4.33 -0.51
CA ASP A 201 16.54 -5.17 -0.33
C ASP A 201 17.80 -4.53 -0.92
N VAL A 202 17.66 -3.64 -1.91
CA VAL A 202 18.75 -2.83 -2.48
C VAL A 202 19.10 -1.65 -1.56
N VAL A 203 18.09 -0.97 -1.01
CA VAL A 203 18.32 0.23 -0.17
C VAL A 203 18.59 -0.10 1.30
N LYS A 204 18.12 -1.26 1.78
CA LYS A 204 18.27 -1.76 3.15
C LYS A 204 17.97 -0.69 4.23
N GLU A 205 18.92 -0.42 5.12
CA GLU A 205 18.81 0.51 6.25
C GLU A 205 18.58 1.97 5.80
N ARG A 206 18.86 2.30 4.54
CA ARG A 206 18.63 3.63 3.99
C ARG A 206 17.15 3.91 3.75
N ALA A 207 16.29 2.89 3.76
CA ALA A 207 14.84 3.07 3.63
C ALA A 207 14.25 3.80 4.85
N LEU A 208 13.85 5.05 4.66
CA LEU A 208 13.23 5.89 5.70
C LEU A 208 11.74 5.62 5.83
N TYR A 209 11.05 5.37 4.70
CA TYR A 209 9.62 5.12 4.66
C TYR A 209 9.22 4.37 3.40
N HIS A 210 8.19 3.54 3.47
CA HIS A 210 7.59 2.92 2.30
C HIS A 210 6.07 2.76 2.49
N ASP A 211 5.30 2.88 1.41
CA ASP A 211 3.86 2.62 1.40
C ASP A 211 3.44 2.10 0.03
N THR A 212 2.97 0.85 0.00
CA THR A 212 2.36 0.15 -1.13
C THR A 212 3.23 0.02 -2.39
N ASP A 213 3.59 1.12 -3.02
CA ASP A 213 4.29 1.26 -4.31
C ASP A 213 5.30 2.42 -4.29
N SER A 214 5.73 2.88 -3.11
CA SER A 214 6.68 3.99 -2.93
C SER A 214 7.71 3.69 -1.85
N ILE A 215 8.94 4.20 -2.04
CA ILE A 215 10.05 4.15 -1.10
C ILE A 215 10.66 5.55 -1.03
N CYS A 216 10.88 6.04 0.19
CA CYS A 216 11.71 7.19 0.49
C CYS A 216 12.95 6.68 1.21
N TYR A 217 14.13 7.01 0.70
CA TYR A 217 15.40 6.52 1.22
C TYR A 217 16.49 7.59 1.17
N THR A 218 17.55 7.40 1.94
CA THR A 218 18.74 8.26 1.92
C THR A 218 19.65 7.88 0.76
N SER A 219 19.97 8.86 -0.09
CA SER A 219 21.01 8.76 -1.13
C SER A 219 22.36 9.17 -0.55
N ARG A 220 23.41 8.38 -0.80
CA ARG A 220 24.79 8.69 -0.40
C ARG A 220 25.75 8.39 -1.55
N PRO A 221 26.85 9.15 -1.69
CA PRO A 221 27.87 8.86 -2.71
C PRO A 221 28.42 7.44 -2.55
N GLY A 222 28.51 6.69 -3.65
CA GLY A 222 29.08 5.34 -3.68
C GLY A 222 28.11 4.21 -3.37
N GLU A 223 26.90 4.50 -2.90
CA GLU A 223 25.86 3.49 -2.65
C GLU A 223 24.94 3.31 -3.86
N PRO A 224 24.35 2.11 -4.05
CA PRO A 224 23.50 1.84 -5.20
C PRO A 224 22.20 2.67 -5.16
N GLU A 225 21.89 3.35 -6.26
CA GLU A 225 20.62 4.04 -6.45
C GLU A 225 19.55 3.11 -7.02
N LEU A 226 18.28 3.38 -6.73
CA LEU A 226 17.19 2.60 -7.31
C LEU A 226 17.06 2.90 -8.81
N PRO A 227 17.02 1.87 -9.69
CA PRO A 227 16.91 2.09 -11.12
C PRO A 227 15.55 2.71 -11.45
N LEU A 228 15.60 3.87 -12.11
CA LEU A 228 14.42 4.52 -12.65
C LEU A 228 14.11 4.01 -14.05
N GLY A 229 12.84 4.02 -14.41
CA GLY A 229 12.44 3.59 -15.73
C GLY A 229 11.13 4.18 -16.21
N THR A 230 10.75 3.78 -17.41
CA THR A 230 9.56 4.31 -18.11
C THR A 230 8.54 3.22 -18.42
N HIS A 231 8.85 1.98 -18.03
CA HIS A 231 8.05 0.80 -18.31
C HIS A 231 7.14 0.47 -17.12
N LEU A 232 6.20 -0.43 -17.37
CA LEU A 232 5.22 -0.83 -16.39
C LEU A 232 5.92 -1.63 -15.29
N GLY A 233 5.86 -1.12 -14.06
CA GLY A 233 6.50 -1.72 -12.90
C GLY A 233 7.80 -1.02 -12.49
N ASP A 234 8.34 -0.15 -13.33
CA ASP A 234 9.55 0.61 -13.00
C ASP A 234 9.29 1.67 -11.94
N MET A 235 10.31 1.94 -11.13
CA MET A 235 10.30 3.08 -10.21
C MET A 235 10.41 4.39 -10.99
N THR A 236 9.73 5.42 -10.50
CA THR A 236 9.77 6.77 -11.05
C THR A 236 10.12 7.76 -9.96
N ASP A 237 10.89 8.79 -10.28
CA ASP A 237 11.17 9.87 -9.35
C ASP A 237 9.95 10.80 -9.22
N GLN A 238 9.27 10.71 -8.07
CA GLN A 238 8.13 11.56 -7.76
C GLN A 238 8.57 13.00 -7.41
N ILE A 239 9.73 13.18 -6.80
CA ILE A 239 10.21 14.49 -6.37
C ILE A 239 10.59 15.32 -7.58
N GLU A 240 11.25 14.73 -8.56
CA GLU A 240 11.46 15.36 -9.86
C GLU A 240 10.13 15.68 -10.58
N GLU A 241 9.15 14.76 -10.59
CA GLU A 241 7.85 15.00 -11.26
C GLU A 241 7.04 16.14 -10.60
N ASP A 242 7.13 16.28 -9.27
CA ASP A 242 6.35 17.26 -8.50
C ASP A 242 7.05 18.63 -8.37
N TYR A 243 8.39 18.66 -8.34
CA TYR A 243 9.18 19.86 -8.02
C TYR A 243 10.18 20.30 -9.11
N GLY A 244 10.46 19.44 -10.09
CA GLY A 244 11.33 19.73 -11.23
C GLY A 244 12.69 19.01 -11.18
N PRO A 245 13.44 18.98 -12.29
CA PRO A 245 14.72 18.27 -12.41
C PRO A 245 15.73 18.67 -11.35
N GLY A 246 16.41 17.69 -10.76
CA GLY A 246 17.41 17.92 -9.71
C GLY A 246 16.82 18.28 -8.33
N SER A 247 15.50 18.23 -8.16
CA SER A 247 14.87 18.40 -6.85
C SER A 247 15.13 17.18 -5.97
N PHE A 248 15.41 17.42 -4.70
CA PHE A 248 15.58 16.37 -3.70
C PHE A 248 14.93 16.75 -2.38
N ILE A 249 14.77 15.77 -1.50
CA ILE A 249 14.29 15.98 -0.13
C ILE A 249 15.48 16.33 0.75
N THR A 250 15.41 17.46 1.45
CA THR A 250 16.45 17.91 2.39
C THR A 250 16.20 17.44 3.82
N GLU A 251 14.94 17.39 4.24
CA GLU A 251 14.54 16.86 5.54
C GLU A 251 13.30 15.97 5.38
N PHE A 252 13.29 14.82 6.05
CA PHE A 252 12.18 13.88 6.07
C PHE A 252 11.85 13.46 7.50
N VAL A 253 10.56 13.43 7.84
CA VAL A 253 10.08 13.02 9.16
C VAL A 253 8.89 12.08 8.99
N ALA A 254 8.95 10.90 9.61
CA ALA A 254 7.84 9.94 9.63
C ALA A 254 7.41 9.62 11.06
N GLY A 255 6.15 9.95 11.39
CA GLY A 255 5.49 9.60 12.64
C GLY A 255 4.65 8.33 12.55
N GLY A 256 4.88 7.46 11.56
CA GLY A 256 4.18 6.20 11.36
C GLY A 256 3.40 6.11 10.04
N PRO A 257 2.62 5.03 9.85
CA PRO A 257 1.93 4.77 8.59
C PRO A 257 0.99 5.92 8.20
N LYS A 258 1.22 6.49 7.01
CA LYS A 258 0.44 7.61 6.44
C LYS A 258 0.45 8.86 7.33
N ASN A 259 1.54 9.06 8.07
CA ASN A 259 1.81 10.23 8.90
C ASN A 259 3.28 10.65 8.72
N TYR A 260 3.56 11.45 7.69
CA TYR A 260 4.91 11.89 7.36
C TYR A 260 4.93 13.31 6.79
N ALA A 261 6.07 13.96 6.84
CA ALA A 261 6.31 15.26 6.25
C ALA A 261 7.72 15.33 5.67
N PHE A 262 7.91 16.16 4.65
CA PHE A 262 9.22 16.40 4.06
C PHE A 262 9.36 17.82 3.55
N LYS A 263 10.60 18.30 3.49
CA LYS A 263 11.01 19.54 2.83
C LYS A 263 11.72 19.14 1.54
N GLY A 264 11.23 19.58 0.38
CA GLY A 264 11.81 19.21 -0.91
C GLY A 264 11.59 20.27 -1.99
N GLY A 265 12.43 20.24 -3.02
CA GLY A 265 12.41 21.18 -4.14
C GLY A 265 13.81 21.58 -4.58
N ASP A 266 13.90 22.61 -5.42
CA ASP A 266 15.17 23.29 -5.73
C ASP A 266 15.71 23.95 -4.45
N VAL A 267 17.04 24.04 -4.31
CA VAL A 267 17.75 24.69 -3.21
C VAL A 267 17.25 26.13 -3.00
N LYS A 268 16.77 26.78 -4.06
CA LYS A 268 16.19 28.13 -4.03
C LYS A 268 14.71 28.19 -3.63
N GLN A 269 13.97 27.09 -3.75
CA GLN A 269 12.52 27.02 -3.48
C GLN A 269 12.14 25.73 -2.75
N VAL A 270 12.46 25.69 -1.46
CA VAL A 270 12.05 24.59 -0.58
C VAL A 270 10.54 24.63 -0.36
N LYS A 271 9.85 23.53 -0.67
CA LYS A 271 8.42 23.34 -0.38
C LYS A 271 8.24 22.29 0.72
N VAL A 272 7.29 22.56 1.61
CA VAL A 272 6.93 21.62 2.68
C VAL A 272 5.72 20.80 2.24
N CYS A 273 5.84 19.48 2.31
CA CYS A 273 4.76 18.54 2.09
C CYS A 273 4.44 17.81 3.38
N ILE A 274 3.16 17.76 3.76
CA ILE A 274 2.69 17.07 4.97
C ILE A 274 1.55 16.13 4.59
N LYS A 275 1.65 14.87 5.02
CA LYS A 275 0.66 13.81 4.77
C LYS A 275 0.23 13.21 6.10
N VAL A 276 -1.01 13.50 6.50
CA VAL A 276 -1.60 12.95 7.73
C VAL A 276 -2.92 12.27 7.41
N ARG A 277 -3.01 10.97 7.63
CA ARG A 277 -4.25 10.22 7.44
C ARG A 277 -5.35 10.73 8.37
N GLY A 278 -6.49 11.04 7.77
CA GLY A 278 -7.69 11.40 8.50
C GLY A 278 -7.76 12.88 8.89
N ILE A 279 -6.76 13.71 8.59
CA ILE A 279 -6.86 15.16 8.78
C ILE A 279 -6.76 15.83 7.41
N SER A 280 -7.82 16.54 7.02
CA SER A 280 -7.81 17.39 5.83
C SER A 280 -7.17 18.72 6.20
N ILE A 281 -5.92 18.92 5.79
CA ILE A 281 -5.17 20.15 6.04
C ILE A 281 -5.81 21.30 5.27
N ASN A 282 -6.17 22.36 5.99
CA ASN A 282 -6.77 23.57 5.45
C ASN A 282 -6.40 24.76 6.36
N ALA A 283 -6.78 25.99 5.98
CA ALA A 283 -6.44 27.21 6.71
C ALA A 283 -6.88 27.27 8.18
N SER A 284 -7.78 26.37 8.63
CA SER A 284 -8.19 26.31 10.05
C SER A 284 -7.27 25.44 10.92
N CYS A 285 -6.37 24.65 10.32
CA CYS A 285 -5.49 23.74 11.04
C CYS A 285 -4.05 23.66 10.51
N ASP A 286 -3.72 24.36 9.42
CA ASP A 286 -2.38 24.38 8.84
C ASP A 286 -1.31 24.94 9.80
N GLN A 287 -1.68 25.93 10.63
CA GLN A 287 -0.82 26.45 11.70
C GLN A 287 -0.55 25.43 12.82
N LEU A 288 -1.39 24.41 12.98
CA LEU A 288 -1.24 23.35 13.99
C LEU A 288 -0.60 22.09 13.41
N VAL A 289 -0.82 21.83 12.12
CA VAL A 289 -0.32 20.66 11.39
C VAL A 289 0.90 21.10 10.58
N THR A 290 2.00 21.34 11.28
CA THR A 290 3.26 21.81 10.69
C THR A 290 4.34 20.72 10.70
N PHE A 291 5.37 20.91 9.87
CA PHE A 291 6.53 20.01 9.84
C PHE A 291 7.22 19.93 11.21
N GLU A 292 7.47 21.09 11.84
CA GLU A 292 8.14 21.16 13.14
C GLU A 292 7.32 20.49 14.24
N GLN A 293 5.99 20.59 14.18
CA GLN A 293 5.13 19.90 15.13
C GLN A 293 5.22 18.38 14.99
N LEU A 294 5.26 17.86 13.76
CA LEU A 294 5.47 16.43 13.53
C LEU A 294 6.87 16.01 13.99
N LYS A 295 7.90 16.81 13.71
CA LYS A 295 9.28 16.59 14.15
C LYS A 295 9.34 16.49 15.67
N ALA A 296 8.80 17.47 16.40
CA ALA A 296 8.71 17.43 17.86
C ALA A 296 7.97 16.17 18.38
N MET A 297 6.93 15.71 17.66
CA MET A 297 6.27 14.45 18.01
C MET A 297 7.12 13.21 17.79
N VAL A 298 7.90 13.19 16.71
CA VAL A 298 8.82 12.10 16.40
C VAL A 298 10.04 12.12 17.31
N MET A 299 10.54 13.29 17.71
CA MET A 299 11.68 13.40 18.63
C MET A 299 11.28 13.17 20.10
N GLY A 300 9.97 13.08 20.38
CA GLY A 300 9.45 12.83 21.73
C GLY A 300 9.29 14.09 22.59
N GLU A 301 9.64 15.27 22.05
CA GLU A 301 9.46 16.59 22.65
C GLU A 301 7.97 16.90 22.87
N GLN A 302 7.09 16.37 22.00
CA GLN A 302 5.66 16.53 22.12
C GLN A 302 4.89 15.21 21.95
N LYS A 303 4.02 14.87 22.91
CA LYS A 303 3.27 13.60 22.81
C LYS A 303 2.17 13.62 21.76
N LYS A 304 1.39 14.71 21.67
CA LYS A 304 0.21 14.83 20.81
C LYS A 304 -0.23 16.28 20.64
N THR A 305 -0.99 16.54 19.57
CA THR A 305 -1.73 17.79 19.34
C THR A 305 -3.19 17.48 19.09
N THR A 306 -4.08 18.30 19.65
CA THR A 306 -5.52 18.24 19.32
C THR A 306 -5.80 19.22 18.19
N VAL A 307 -6.22 18.71 17.04
CA VAL A 307 -6.52 19.50 15.85
C VAL A 307 -8.03 19.74 15.79
N PRO A 308 -8.49 21.00 15.91
CA PRO A 308 -9.90 21.33 15.74
C PRO A 308 -10.29 21.20 14.26
N ILE A 309 -11.46 20.61 14.00
CA ILE A 309 -12.06 20.49 12.68
C ILE A 309 -13.42 21.18 12.74
N ARG A 310 -13.45 22.46 12.35
CA ARG A 310 -14.66 23.30 12.46
C ARG A 310 -15.81 22.83 11.58
N ARG A 311 -15.49 22.27 10.39
CA ARG A 311 -16.47 21.83 9.38
C ARG A 311 -16.33 20.33 9.08
N MET A 312 -16.47 19.49 10.10
CA MET A 312 -16.45 18.05 9.92
C MET A 312 -17.78 17.59 9.32
N ILE A 313 -17.74 17.09 8.08
CA ILE A 313 -18.88 16.44 7.45
C ILE A 313 -19.11 15.09 8.15
N ALA A 314 -20.32 14.90 8.67
CA ALA A 314 -20.75 13.64 9.27
C ALA A 314 -22.06 13.20 8.62
N ARG A 315 -22.18 11.90 8.34
CA ARG A 315 -23.43 11.28 7.91
C ARG A 315 -24.10 10.67 9.13
N LEU A 316 -25.31 11.11 9.43
CA LEU A 316 -26.14 10.52 10.49
C LEU A 316 -26.71 9.17 10.02
N PRO A 317 -27.16 8.30 10.95
CA PRO A 317 -27.85 7.05 10.59
C PRO A 317 -29.05 7.27 9.66
N THR A 318 -29.71 8.43 9.79
CA THR A 318 -30.80 8.93 8.93
C THR A 318 -30.34 9.39 7.54
N TRP A 319 -29.09 9.16 7.15
CA TRP A 319 -28.45 9.65 5.93
C TRP A 319 -28.42 11.16 5.74
N GLN A 320 -28.86 11.93 6.74
CA GLN A 320 -28.66 13.37 6.76
C GLN A 320 -27.17 13.67 6.83
N ILE A 321 -26.73 14.54 5.93
CA ILE A 321 -25.37 15.06 5.92
C ILE A 321 -25.39 16.32 6.77
N VAL A 322 -24.69 16.28 7.90
CA VAL A 322 -24.56 17.42 8.80
C VAL A 322 -23.11 17.90 8.81
N THR A 323 -22.92 19.20 8.96
CA THR A 323 -21.62 19.79 9.25
C THR A 323 -21.58 20.12 10.73
N ARG A 324 -20.61 19.54 11.44
CA ARG A 324 -20.41 19.80 12.87
C ARG A 324 -18.96 20.11 13.18
N SER A 325 -18.73 20.84 14.28
CA SER A 325 -17.38 20.96 14.83
C SER A 325 -16.97 19.65 15.51
N GLY A 326 -15.70 19.30 15.41
CA GLY A 326 -15.10 18.16 16.07
C GLY A 326 -13.61 18.38 16.29
N THR A 327 -12.96 17.39 16.87
CA THR A 327 -11.50 17.41 17.07
C THR A 327 -10.90 16.08 16.65
N LYS A 328 -9.64 16.10 16.23
CA LYS A 328 -8.83 14.90 16.00
C LYS A 328 -7.55 14.97 16.79
N LYS A 329 -7.14 13.84 17.36
CA LYS A 329 -5.86 13.71 18.05
C LYS A 329 -4.81 13.33 17.02
N TRP A 330 -3.78 14.14 16.88
CA TRP A 330 -2.63 13.89 16.03
C TRP A 330 -1.41 13.60 16.89
N GLN A 331 -0.74 12.49 16.61
CA GLN A 331 0.45 12.02 17.34
C GLN A 331 1.26 11.08 16.44
N ALA A 332 2.56 10.93 16.74
CA ALA A 332 3.35 9.85 16.17
C ALA A 332 2.85 8.48 16.71
N VAL A 333 2.66 7.52 15.81
CA VAL A 333 2.16 6.18 16.14
C VAL A 333 3.10 5.12 15.61
N ASN A 334 3.75 4.41 16.53
CA ASN A 334 4.59 3.27 16.22
C ASN A 334 4.04 1.99 16.82
N SER A 335 3.08 1.35 16.14
CA SER A 335 2.39 0.16 16.64
C SER A 335 3.07 -1.16 16.27
N LYS A 336 4.05 -1.13 15.38
CA LYS A 336 4.74 -2.32 14.85
C LYS A 336 6.27 -2.27 15.02
N ARG A 337 6.79 -1.19 15.59
CA ARG A 337 8.23 -0.98 15.75
C ARG A 337 8.49 -0.37 17.12
N ARG A 338 9.64 -0.68 17.70
CA ARG A 338 10.19 -0.02 18.88
C ARG A 338 11.19 1.05 18.44
N ARG A 339 11.32 2.09 19.25
CA ARG A 339 12.40 3.08 19.10
C ARG A 339 13.70 2.49 19.62
N VAL A 340 14.79 2.70 18.89
CA VAL A 340 16.15 2.34 19.34
C VAL A 340 16.89 3.59 19.80
N ASP A 341 16.77 4.68 19.05
CA ASP A 341 17.35 5.98 19.37
C ASP A 341 16.41 7.12 18.87
N ALA A 342 16.89 8.36 18.85
CA ALA A 342 16.09 9.52 18.45
C ALA A 342 15.54 9.42 17.01
N GLU A 343 16.29 8.79 16.10
CA GLU A 343 16.03 8.80 14.66
C GLU A 343 15.65 7.40 14.12
N ARG A 344 16.02 6.34 14.83
CA ARG A 344 15.88 4.95 14.40
C ARG A 344 14.79 4.21 15.16
N THR A 345 14.03 3.44 14.38
CA THR A 345 13.06 2.48 14.92
C THR A 345 13.26 1.13 14.25
N VAL A 346 13.02 0.03 14.98
CA VAL A 346 13.15 -1.34 14.47
C VAL A 346 11.87 -2.14 14.73
N PRO A 347 11.49 -3.08 13.85
CA PRO A 347 10.34 -3.94 14.08
C PRO A 347 10.39 -4.63 15.46
N HIS A 348 9.22 -4.91 16.05
CA HIS A 348 9.20 -5.74 17.26
C HIS A 348 9.80 -7.12 16.96
N GLY A 349 10.60 -7.66 17.88
CA GLY A 349 11.31 -8.92 17.67
C GLY A 349 12.60 -8.81 16.83
N TYR A 350 12.95 -7.62 16.32
CA TYR A 350 14.27 -7.40 15.74
C TYR A 350 15.33 -7.55 16.82
N ASN A 351 16.02 -8.69 16.77
CA ASN A 351 17.31 -8.88 17.43
C ASN A 351 18.33 -8.62 16.33
N ALA A 352 19.14 -7.59 16.50
CA ALA A 352 20.48 -7.61 15.95
C ALA A 352 21.19 -8.74 16.69
N TRP A 353 20.95 -10.00 16.27
CA TRP A 353 22.00 -10.99 16.45
C TRP A 353 23.20 -10.35 15.77
N GLU A 354 24.30 -10.24 16.50
CA GLU A 354 25.60 -9.78 16.03
C GLU A 354 25.77 -10.28 14.59
N MET A 355 25.43 -9.42 13.63
CA MET A 355 26.21 -9.40 12.42
C MET A 355 27.45 -8.72 12.95
N GLU A 356 28.37 -9.52 13.50
CA GLU A 356 29.77 -9.12 13.50
C GLU A 356 29.98 -8.52 12.12
N ASP A 357 30.35 -7.24 12.09
CA ASP A 357 30.71 -6.60 10.85
C ASP A 357 31.71 -7.57 10.17
N GLU A 358 31.57 -7.86 8.88
CA GLU A 358 32.53 -8.76 8.19
C GLU A 358 33.98 -8.26 8.42
N GLU A 359 34.17 -6.96 8.69
CA GLU A 359 35.41 -6.34 9.15
C GLU A 359 35.92 -6.86 10.51
N ASP A 360 35.04 -7.10 11.50
CA ASP A 360 35.42 -7.63 12.81
C ASP A 360 35.81 -9.11 12.74
N GLN A 361 35.17 -9.90 11.86
CA GLN A 361 35.57 -11.29 11.59
C GLN A 361 36.93 -11.38 10.90
N GLU A 362 37.21 -10.52 9.92
CA GLU A 362 38.53 -10.45 9.28
C GLU A 362 39.63 -10.00 10.27
N ILE A 363 39.33 -9.07 11.18
CA ILE A 363 40.26 -8.63 12.22
C ILE A 363 40.51 -9.73 13.25
N LEU A 364 39.47 -10.47 13.67
CA LEU A 364 39.60 -11.60 14.59
C LEU A 364 40.38 -12.75 13.97
N GLU A 365 40.13 -13.10 12.70
CA GLU A 365 40.91 -14.11 11.97
C GLU A 365 42.37 -13.68 11.78
N ALA A 366 42.61 -12.40 11.50
CA ALA A 366 43.97 -11.86 11.39
C ALA A 366 44.72 -11.83 12.73
N LEU A 367 44.01 -11.59 13.85
CA LEU A 367 44.58 -11.63 15.20
C LEU A 367 44.90 -13.05 15.64
N ASP A 368 44.05 -14.04 15.32
CA ASP A 368 44.33 -15.46 15.60
C ASP A 368 45.57 -15.95 14.82
N LEU A 369 45.72 -15.53 13.56
CA LEU A 369 46.91 -15.82 12.74
C LEU A 369 48.21 -15.18 13.28
N LEU A 370 48.11 -14.11 14.08
CA LEU A 370 49.25 -13.42 14.70
C LEU A 370 49.60 -13.98 16.08
N MET A 371 48.72 -14.76 16.71
CA MET A 371 48.97 -15.39 18.02
C MET A 371 49.58 -16.79 17.92
N ASP A 372 49.65 -17.36 16.70
CA ASP A 372 50.25 -18.67 16.40
C ASP A 372 51.72 -18.60 15.89
N VAL A 373 52.47 -17.52 16.22
CA VAL A 373 53.91 -17.36 15.88
C VAL A 373 54.80 -17.35 17.11
#